data_AF-A0A101IBE5-F1
#
_entry.id   AF-A0A101IBE5-F1
#
_cell.length_a   1.000
_cell.length_b   1.000
_cell.length_c   1.000
_cell.angle_alpha   90.00
_cell.angle_beta   90.00
_cell.angle_gamma   90.00
#
_symmetry.space_group_name_H-M   'P 1'
#
loop_
_entity.id
_entity.type
_entity.pdbx_description
1 polymer ?
#
loop_
_entity_poly.entity_id
_entity_poly.type
_entity_poly.pdbx_seq_one_letter_code
_entity_poly.pdbx_strand_id
1 'polypeptide(L)'
;MILKKPSEIPDVVRGDDVIALVDGKGLNIARVFSNVFGYDGYLCINLLGGEVGRIIENECNAQKIKTENFWISDSSRINTALVYEYEDKMLMINEPGPIINREEKNNLMKFF
;
A
#
# COMPACT_ATOMS: atom_id res chain seq x y z
N MET A 1 -12.53 -3.73 1.17
CA MET A 1 -13.76 -4.13 1.86
C MET A 1 -14.69 -4.75 0.83
N ILE A 2 -15.30 -5.88 1.15
CA ILE A 2 -16.16 -6.65 0.24
C ILE A 2 -17.59 -6.62 0.79
N LEU A 3 -18.57 -6.35 -0.08
CA LEU A 3 -20.00 -6.50 0.19
C LEU A 3 -20.56 -7.64 -0.66
N LYS A 4 -21.11 -8.65 -0.01
CA LYS A 4 -21.79 -9.80 -0.63
C LYS A 4 -23.27 -9.57 -0.86
N LYS A 5 -23.83 -8.54 -0.24
CA LYS A 5 -25.24 -8.13 -0.38
C LYS A 5 -25.40 -6.61 -0.30
N PRO A 6 -26.49 -6.05 -0.84
CA PRO A 6 -26.80 -4.63 -0.68
C PRO A 6 -26.95 -4.23 0.80
N SER A 7 -26.66 -2.96 1.12
CA SER A 7 -26.91 -2.44 2.47
C SER A 7 -28.41 -2.32 2.74
N GLU A 8 -28.83 -2.77 3.92
CA GLU A 8 -30.19 -2.64 4.43
C GLU A 8 -30.46 -1.24 5.02
N ILE A 9 -29.40 -0.47 5.30
CA ILE A 9 -29.47 0.87 5.90
C ILE A 9 -29.00 1.90 4.86
N PRO A 10 -29.81 2.94 4.55
CA PRO A 10 -29.39 4.01 3.65
C PRO A 10 -28.07 4.65 4.09
N ASP A 11 -27.17 4.92 3.13
CA ASP A 11 -25.89 5.61 3.28
C ASP A 11 -24.88 5.01 4.28
N VAL A 12 -25.17 3.84 4.84
CA VAL A 12 -24.26 3.11 5.73
C VAL A 12 -23.83 1.82 5.06
N VAL A 13 -22.53 1.62 4.88
CA VAL A 13 -21.99 0.38 4.35
C VAL A 13 -21.32 -0.41 5.47
N ARG A 14 -21.66 -1.70 5.58
CA ARG A 14 -21.00 -2.67 6.46
C ARG A 14 -20.39 -3.75 5.58
N GLY A 15 -19.06 -3.85 5.60
CA GLY A 15 -18.35 -4.89 4.85
C GLY A 15 -18.56 -6.26 5.48
N ASP A 16 -18.78 -7.27 4.64
CA ASP A 16 -18.81 -8.67 5.06
C ASP A 16 -17.38 -9.18 5.30
N ASP A 17 -16.42 -8.73 4.48
CA ASP A 17 -15.00 -9.06 4.61
C ASP A 17 -14.11 -7.83 4.41
N VAL A 18 -12.94 -7.83 5.05
CA VAL A 18 -11.90 -6.83 4.88
C VAL A 18 -10.57 -7.52 4.63
N ILE A 19 -9.94 -7.18 3.51
CA ILE A 19 -8.60 -7.62 3.16
C ILE A 19 -7.72 -6.37 3.15
N ALA A 20 -6.64 -6.40 3.92
CA ALA A 20 -5.61 -5.37 3.94
C ALA A 20 -4.36 -5.90 3.25
N LEU A 21 -3.85 -5.15 2.28
CA LEU A 21 -2.65 -5.50 1.51
C LEU A 21 -1.75 -4.28 1.44
N VAL A 22 -0.45 -4.50 1.61
CA VAL A 22 0.56 -3.50 1.32
C VAL A 22 0.72 -3.41 -0.19
N ASP A 23 0.37 -2.26 -0.76
CA ASP A 23 0.37 -2.04 -2.20
C ASP A 23 1.37 -0.97 -2.63
N GLY A 24 1.76 -1.02 -3.89
CA GLY A 24 2.70 -0.13 -4.53
C GLY A 24 3.26 -0.79 -5.77
N LYS A 25 3.31 -0.05 -6.90
CA LYS A 25 3.77 -0.62 -8.18
C LYS A 25 5.14 -1.31 -8.06
N GLY A 26 6.09 -0.67 -7.38
CA GLY A 26 7.41 -1.24 -7.11
C GLY A 26 7.36 -2.53 -6.28
N LEU A 27 6.55 -2.55 -5.22
CA LEU A 27 6.36 -3.74 -4.38
C LEU A 27 5.68 -4.88 -5.13
N ASN A 28 4.71 -4.58 -6.00
CA ASN A 28 4.05 -5.60 -6.82
C ASN A 28 5.01 -6.21 -7.84
N ILE A 29 5.85 -5.41 -8.49
CA ILE A 29 6.89 -5.92 -9.39
C ILE A 29 7.90 -6.78 -8.62
N ALA A 30 8.33 -6.34 -7.44
CA ALA A 30 9.24 -7.10 -6.58
C ALA A 30 8.69 -8.46 -6.17
N ARG A 31 7.39 -8.54 -5.82
CA ARG A 31 6.72 -9.82 -5.55
C ARG A 31 6.74 -10.74 -6.75
N VAL A 32 6.50 -10.22 -7.96
CA VAL A 32 6.57 -11.02 -9.18
C VAL A 32 8.00 -11.49 -9.43
N PHE A 33 9.00 -10.61 -9.31
CA PHE A 33 10.41 -10.96 -9.47
C PHE A 33 10.84 -12.07 -8.50
N SER A 34 10.57 -11.90 -7.21
CA SER A 34 10.93 -12.89 -6.19
C SER A 34 10.13 -14.18 -6.31
N ASN A 35 8.79 -14.10 -6.36
CA ASN A 35 7.94 -15.29 -6.18
C ASN A 35 7.69 -16.06 -7.49
N VAL A 36 7.71 -15.37 -8.64
CA VAL A 36 7.44 -16.00 -9.94
C VAL A 36 8.73 -16.32 -10.67
N PHE A 37 9.69 -15.40 -10.66
CA PHE A 37 10.94 -15.56 -11.41
C PHE A 37 12.14 -16.00 -10.57
N GLY A 38 12.01 -16.03 -9.23
CA GLY A 38 13.14 -16.32 -8.34
C GLY A 38 14.28 -15.31 -8.43
N TYR A 39 14.00 -14.11 -8.94
CA TYR A 39 14.98 -13.04 -9.14
C TYR A 39 14.98 -12.10 -7.93
N ASP A 40 16.13 -11.94 -7.29
CA ASP A 40 16.32 -11.09 -6.10
C ASP A 40 17.33 -9.94 -6.33
N GLY A 41 17.77 -9.73 -7.57
CA GLY A 41 18.71 -8.67 -7.96
C GLY A 41 18.06 -7.29 -8.10
N TYR A 42 17.14 -6.94 -7.21
CA TYR A 42 16.44 -5.66 -7.21
C TYR A 42 16.50 -5.02 -5.82
N LEU A 43 16.20 -3.72 -5.77
CA LEU A 43 16.02 -2.96 -4.54
C LEU A 43 14.75 -2.12 -4.66
N CYS A 44 13.82 -2.26 -3.72
CA CYS A 44 12.64 -1.41 -3.62
C CYS A 44 12.93 -0.19 -2.75
N ILE A 45 12.85 1.01 -3.32
CA ILE A 45 13.01 2.25 -2.56
C ILE A 45 11.62 2.75 -2.16
N ASN A 46 11.39 2.92 -0.86
CA ASN A 46 10.11 3.35 -0.31
C ASN A 46 10.22 4.68 0.42
N LEU A 47 9.15 5.48 0.35
CA LEU A 47 8.91 6.62 1.23
C LEU A 47 7.84 6.21 2.26
N LEU A 48 8.23 6.08 3.53
CA LEU A 48 7.38 5.55 4.59
C LEU A 48 7.13 6.60 5.67
N GLY A 49 5.90 6.69 6.17
CA GLY A 49 5.57 7.61 7.25
C GLY A 49 4.43 7.11 8.12
N GLY A 50 4.45 7.51 9.38
CA GLY A 50 3.44 7.12 10.37
C GLY A 50 3.36 5.62 10.64
N GLU A 51 2.23 5.19 11.20
CA GLU A 51 1.95 3.77 11.51
C GLU A 51 1.76 2.95 10.22
N VAL A 52 1.15 3.54 9.19
CA VAL A 52 0.96 2.88 7.90
C VAL A 52 2.31 2.52 7.28
N GLY A 53 3.30 3.42 7.39
CA GLY A 53 4.68 3.13 6.99
C GLY A 53 5.28 1.91 7.71
N ARG A 54 5.04 1.77 9.02
CA ARG A 54 5.50 0.60 9.80
C ARG A 54 4.86 -0.69 9.34
N ILE A 55 3.56 -0.68 9.04
CA ILE A 55 2.85 -1.82 8.48
C ILE A 55 3.48 -2.23 7.14
N ILE A 56 3.79 -1.26 6.28
CA ILE A 56 4.44 -1.50 4.98
C ILE A 56 5.83 -2.14 5.17
N GLU A 57 6.66 -1.59 6.05
CA GLU A 57 8.01 -2.12 6.33
C GLU A 57 7.95 -3.56 6.87
N ASN A 58 7.07 -3.81 7.86
CA ASN A 58 6.91 -5.14 8.46
C ASN A 58 6.49 -6.19 7.43
N GLU A 59 5.57 -5.84 6.53
CA GLU A 59 5.13 -6.74 5.48
C GLU A 59 6.24 -7.02 4.45
N CYS A 60 7.01 -5.99 4.07
CA CYS A 60 8.16 -6.16 3.18
C CYS A 60 9.20 -7.12 3.80
N ASN A 61 9.47 -6.96 5.10
CA ASN A 61 10.37 -7.84 5.86
C ASN A 61 9.85 -9.27 5.93
N ALA A 62 8.56 -9.46 6.22
CA ALA A 62 7.92 -10.78 6.27
C ALA A 62 7.98 -11.49 4.91
N GLN A 63 7.80 -10.74 3.82
CA GLN A 63 7.90 -11.23 2.44
C GLN A 63 9.34 -11.33 1.91
N LYS A 64 10.35 -10.98 2.72
CA LYS A 64 11.78 -10.93 2.34
C LYS A 64 12.06 -10.07 1.11
N ILE A 65 11.27 -9.01 0.91
CA ILE A 65 11.49 -8.03 -0.16
C ILE A 65 12.66 -7.15 0.25
N LYS A 66 13.69 -7.04 -0.60
CA LYS A 66 14.82 -6.13 -0.39
C LYS A 66 14.33 -4.68 -0.53
N THR A 67 14.31 -3.94 0.57
CA THR A 67 13.85 -2.55 0.61
C THR A 67 14.88 -1.60 1.19
N GLU A 68 14.94 -0.38 0.64
CA GLU A 68 15.54 0.79 1.27
C GLU A 68 14.42 1.76 1.64
N ASN A 69 14.25 2.05 2.93
CA ASN A 69 13.10 2.80 3.44
C ASN A 69 13.54 4.20 3.92
N PHE A 70 13.04 5.23 3.25
CA PHE A 70 13.22 6.63 3.63
C PHE A 70 12.00 7.08 4.44
N TRP A 71 12.25 7.37 5.72
CA TRP A 71 11.21 7.82 6.63
C TRP A 71 10.91 9.31 6.45
N ILE A 72 9.62 9.61 6.33
CA ILE A 72 9.08 10.95 6.17
C ILE A 72 8.07 11.24 7.28
N SER A 73 7.92 12.53 7.58
CA SER A 73 7.08 13.07 8.64
C SER A 73 5.58 12.92 8.37
N ASP A 74 5.17 13.03 7.10
CA ASP A 74 3.79 12.84 6.70
C ASP A 74 3.44 11.35 6.54
N SER A 75 2.20 10.95 6.89
CA SER A 75 1.83 9.53 6.95
C SER A 75 1.68 8.91 5.57
N SER A 76 2.12 7.66 5.42
CA SER A 76 1.77 6.86 4.24
C SER A 76 0.24 6.73 4.15
N ARG A 77 -0.28 6.86 2.93
CA ARG A 77 -1.73 6.86 2.64
C ARG A 77 -2.35 5.47 2.73
N ILE A 78 -3.67 5.42 2.90
CA ILE A 78 -4.49 4.22 2.73
C ILE A 78 -5.41 4.41 1.53
N ASN A 79 -5.43 3.42 0.63
CA ASN A 79 -6.44 3.35 -0.43
C ASN A 79 -7.47 2.30 -0.04
N THR A 80 -8.75 2.65 -0.12
CA THR A 80 -9.85 1.72 0.16
C THR A 80 -10.55 1.35 -1.12
N ALA A 81 -10.52 0.06 -1.46
CA ALA A 81 -11.40 -0.52 -2.48
C ALA A 81 -12.67 -1.03 -1.80
N LEU A 82 -13.82 -0.52 -2.23
CA LEU A 82 -15.13 -1.04 -1.87
C LEU A 82 -15.64 -1.91 -3.02
N VAL A 83 -15.66 -3.23 -2.79
CA VAL A 83 -16.03 -4.24 -3.80
C VAL A 83 -17.46 -4.67 -3.55
N TYR A 84 -18.36 -4.32 -4.45
CA TYR A 84 -19.75 -4.76 -4.46
C TYR A 84 -19.82 -6.07 -5.25
N GLU A 85 -19.55 -7.19 -4.59
CA GLU A 85 -19.49 -8.51 -5.21
C GLU A 85 -20.84 -8.92 -5.80
N TYR A 86 -21.94 -8.52 -5.15
CA TYR A 86 -23.31 -8.82 -5.59
C TYR A 86 -23.70 -8.18 -6.94
N GLU A 87 -22.96 -7.17 -7.41
CA GLU A 87 -23.25 -6.45 -8.67
C GLU A 87 -22.01 -6.24 -9.54
N ASP A 88 -20.92 -6.98 -9.29
CA ASP A 88 -19.65 -6.92 -10.02
C ASP A 88 -19.12 -5.48 -10.23
N LYS A 89 -19.11 -4.70 -9.15
CA LYS A 89 -18.71 -3.29 -9.18
C LYS A 89 -17.68 -2.99 -8.11
N MET A 90 -16.80 -2.03 -8.38
CA MET A 90 -15.82 -1.52 -7.42
C MET A 90 -15.84 0.00 -7.37
N LEU A 91 -15.73 0.54 -6.15
CA LEU A 91 -15.47 1.96 -5.91
C LEU A 91 -14.11 2.11 -5.21
N MET A 92 -13.25 2.94 -5.78
CA MET A 92 -11.93 3.25 -5.22
C MET A 92 -11.97 4.59 -4.50
N ILE A 93 -11.59 4.59 -3.22
CA ILE A 93 -11.42 5.78 -2.39
C ILE A 93 -9.92 5.92 -2.16
N ASN A 94 -9.30 6.87 -2.86
CA ASN A 94 -7.85 7.08 -2.81
C ASN A 94 -7.53 8.33 -2.01
N GLU A 95 -6.77 8.17 -0.94
CA GLU A 95 -6.21 9.29 -0.19
C GLU A 95 -5.06 9.95 -0.97
N PRO A 96 -4.83 11.26 -0.78
CA PRO A 96 -3.63 11.91 -1.30
C PRO A 96 -2.38 11.21 -0.78
N GLY A 97 -1.33 11.19 -1.62
CA GLY A 97 -0.02 10.69 -1.18
C GLY A 97 0.62 11.63 -0.15
N PRO A 98 1.60 11.15 0.61
CA PRO A 98 2.29 11.96 1.61
C PRO A 98 3.06 13.11 0.95
N ILE A 99 3.14 14.24 1.66
CA ILE A 99 3.91 15.41 1.27
C ILE A 99 5.34 15.27 1.82
N ILE A 100 6.32 15.31 0.92
CA ILE A 100 7.73 15.35 1.31
C ILE A 100 8.23 16.78 1.47
N ASN A 101 8.93 17.05 2.57
CA ASN A 101 9.59 18.33 2.77
C ASN A 101 10.95 18.40 2.05
N ARG A 102 11.57 19.59 2.03
CA ARG A 102 12.85 19.81 1.31
C ARG A 102 13.99 18.97 1.85
N GLU A 103 14.05 18.76 3.16
CA GLU A 103 15.11 17.99 3.81
C GLU A 103 14.98 16.49 3.50
N GLU A 104 13.77 15.94 3.62
CA GLU A 104 13.44 14.56 3.25
C GLU A 104 13.77 14.29 1.78
N LYS A 105 13.38 15.22 0.89
CA LYS A 105 13.73 15.14 -0.53
C LYS A 105 15.24 15.13 -0.74
N ASN A 106 15.98 16.02 -0.07
CA ASN A 106 17.44 16.07 -0.19
C ASN A 106 18.09 14.79 0.33
N ASN A 107 17.55 14.17 1.38
CA ASN A 107 18.05 12.89 1.89
C ASN A 107 17.82 11.75 0.90
N LEU A 108 16.65 11.68 0.27
CA LEU A 108 16.41 10.73 -0.83
C LEU A 108 17.37 10.97 -2.00
N MET A 109 17.60 12.23 -2.39
CA MET A 109 18.48 12.55 -3.52
C MET A 109 19.95 12.21 -3.28
N LYS A 110 20.41 12.11 -2.03
CA LYS A 110 21.80 11.68 -1.71
C LYS A 110 22.03 10.18 -1.92
N PHE A 111 20.95 9.40 -2.01
CA PHE A 111 21.02 7.97 -2.26
C PHE A 111 21.26 7.63 -3.73
N PHE A 112 20.94 8.57 -4.63
CA PHE A 112 21.15 8.46 -6.07
C PHE A 112 22.40 9.23 -6.50
#